data_AF-A0A9E0ZWW1-F1
#
_entry.id   AF-A0A9E0ZWW1-F1
#
_cell.length_a   1.000
_cell.length_b   1.000
_cell.length_c   1.000
_cell.angle_alpha   90.00
_cell.angle_beta   90.00
_cell.angle_gamma   90.00
#
_symmetry.space_group_name_H-M   'P 1'
#
loop_
_entity.id
_entity.type
_entity.pdbx_description
1 polymer ?
#
loop_
_entity_poly.entity_id
_entity_poly.type
_entity_poly.pdbx_seq_one_letter_code
_entity_poly.pdbx_strand_id
1 'polypeptide(L)'
;MKIEKRFPEPFSDPRWWWSGYGLVPQCFDCKHFKGLIQNQKRCSAFPDGIPDEIFNNSIQHNQPYPGDNGIRFEKYISPFEK
;
A
#
# COMPACT_ATOMS: atom_id res chain seq x y z
N MET A 1 17.36 16.73 -2.35
CA MET A 1 16.57 15.50 -2.59
C MET A 1 15.13 15.79 -2.19
N LYS A 2 14.14 15.66 -3.07
CA LYS A 2 12.73 15.78 -2.68
C LYS A 2 12.35 14.50 -1.93
N ILE A 3 11.97 14.61 -0.66
CA ILE A 3 11.43 13.48 0.09
C ILE A 3 10.00 13.32 -0.41
N GLU A 4 9.75 12.34 -1.28
CA GLU A 4 8.40 12.01 -1.70
C GLU A 4 7.62 11.49 -0.49
N LYS A 5 6.48 12.11 -0.20
CA LYS A 5 5.58 11.63 0.84
C LYS A 5 4.99 10.30 0.39
N ARG A 6 5.06 9.29 1.25
CA ARG A 6 4.47 7.98 1.02
C ARG A 6 2.95 8.07 0.72
N PHE A 7 2.26 8.92 1.48
CA PHE A 7 0.86 9.26 1.34
C PHE A 7 0.75 10.71 0.85
N PRO A 8 0.52 10.94 -0.46
CA PRO A 8 0.59 12.28 -1.04
C PRO A 8 -0.67 13.12 -0.76
N GLU A 9 -1.82 12.48 -0.60
CA GLU A 9 -3.12 13.13 -0.43
C GLU A 9 -3.53 13.26 1.05
N PRO A 10 -4.28 14.31 1.42
CA PRO A 10 -4.88 14.42 2.75
C PRO A 10 -5.72 13.19 3.10
N PHE A 11 -5.60 12.70 4.34
CA PHE A 11 -6.36 11.57 4.88
C PHE A 11 -6.20 10.23 4.15
N SER A 12 -5.26 10.09 3.19
CA SER A 12 -5.06 8.82 2.49
C SER A 12 -4.33 7.77 3.33
N ASP A 13 -3.62 8.19 4.36
CA ASP A 13 -2.95 7.31 5.31
C ASP A 13 -3.96 6.39 6.04
N PRO A 14 -3.70 5.06 6.11
CA PRO A 14 -4.57 4.09 6.78
C PRO A 14 -5.06 4.49 8.16
N ARG A 15 -4.28 5.26 8.93
CA ARG A 15 -4.64 5.68 10.28
C ARG A 15 -5.95 6.48 10.36
N TRP A 16 -6.41 7.06 9.24
CA TRP A 16 -7.63 7.89 9.21
C TRP A 16 -8.91 7.12 8.87
N TRP A 17 -8.80 5.98 8.19
CA TRP A 17 -9.96 5.25 7.65
C TRP A 17 -9.96 3.77 7.99
N TRP A 18 -8.84 3.22 8.46
CA TRP A 18 -8.77 1.86 8.99
C TRP A 18 -9.16 1.87 10.46
N SER A 19 -10.26 1.19 10.79
CA SER A 19 -10.79 1.14 12.16
C SER A 19 -9.94 0.29 13.12
N GLY A 20 -8.95 -0.46 12.63
CA GLY A 20 -8.08 -1.29 13.46
C GLY A 20 -8.70 -2.60 13.96
N TYR A 21 -9.99 -2.84 13.70
CA TYR A 21 -10.65 -4.09 14.06
C TYR A 21 -10.41 -5.16 12.99
N GLY A 22 -9.36 -5.97 13.15
CA GLY A 22 -9.12 -7.14 12.32
C GLY A 22 -7.68 -7.25 11.80
N LEU A 23 -7.53 -7.99 10.70
CA LEU A 23 -6.26 -8.23 10.05
C LEU A 23 -5.70 -6.96 9.43
N VAL A 24 -4.47 -6.58 9.79
CA VAL A 24 -3.78 -5.43 9.19
C VAL A 24 -3.21 -5.84 7.82
N PRO A 25 -3.61 -5.20 6.71
CA PRO A 25 -3.05 -5.45 5.39
C PRO A 25 -1.52 -5.25 5.33
N GLN A 26 -0.80 -6.18 4.72
CA GLN A 26 0.63 -6.07 4.38
C GLN A 26 0.91 -4.83 3.52
N CYS A 27 -0.11 -4.36 2.78
CA CYS A 27 -0.05 -3.12 2.01
C CYS A 27 0.35 -1.91 2.86
N PHE A 28 -0.03 -1.88 4.14
CA PHE A 28 0.25 -0.75 5.04
C PHE A 28 1.74 -0.64 5.39
N ASP A 29 2.54 -1.67 5.13
CA ASP A 29 3.99 -1.66 5.28
C ASP A 29 4.73 -1.52 3.94
N CYS A 30 4.03 -1.61 2.80
CA CYS A 30 4.65 -1.55 1.48
C CYS A 30 4.92 -0.12 1.01
N LYS A 31 6.12 0.16 0.46
CA LYS A 31 6.50 1.47 -0.08
C LYS A 31 5.65 1.92 -1.28
N HIS A 32 5.05 0.96 -1.98
CA HIS A 32 4.27 1.20 -3.20
C HIS A 32 2.79 1.51 -2.92
N PHE A 33 2.34 1.29 -1.69
CA PHE A 33 0.98 1.63 -1.29
C PHE A 33 0.83 3.14 -1.09
N LYS A 34 -0.18 3.73 -1.75
CA LYS A 34 -0.42 5.17 -1.78
C LYS A 34 -1.59 5.63 -0.91
N GLY A 35 -2.22 4.69 -0.20
CA GLY A 35 -3.34 4.98 0.70
C GLY A 35 -4.69 4.92 0.00
N LEU A 36 -5.69 5.51 0.65
CA LEU A 36 -7.04 5.70 0.11
C LEU A 36 -7.13 7.04 -0.62
N ILE A 37 -7.28 7.02 -1.95
CA ILE A 37 -7.39 8.22 -2.77
C ILE A 37 -8.69 8.13 -3.56
N GLN A 38 -9.55 9.17 -3.46
CA GLN A 38 -10.88 9.18 -4.10
C GLN A 38 -11.71 7.93 -3.78
N ASN A 39 -11.69 7.51 -2.51
CA ASN A 39 -12.38 6.31 -2.01
C ASN A 39 -11.91 4.98 -2.63
N GLN A 40 -10.71 4.95 -3.22
CA GLN A 40 -10.09 3.75 -3.78
C GLN A 40 -8.70 3.50 -3.18
N LYS A 41 -8.41 2.24 -2.88
CA LYS A 41 -7.09 1.80 -2.41
C LYS A 41 -6.11 1.88 -3.58
N ARG A 42 -5.09 2.74 -3.49
CA ARG A 42 -4.13 2.95 -4.59
C ARG A 42 -2.79 2.28 -4.31
N CYS A 43 -2.25 1.62 -5.32
CA CYS A 43 -0.93 1.00 -5.32
C CYS A 43 -0.25 1.22 -6.67
N SER A 44 1.06 1.45 -6.69
CA SER A 44 1.80 1.57 -7.96
C SER A 44 1.83 0.28 -8.78
N ALA A 45 1.74 -0.90 -8.13
CA ALA A 45 1.68 -2.19 -8.82
C ALA A 45 0.33 -2.42 -9.51
N PHE A 46 -0.75 -1.89 -8.93
CA PHE A 46 -2.13 -2.09 -9.37
C PHE A 46 -2.85 -0.73 -9.52
N PRO A 47 -2.62 0.02 -10.60
CA PRO A 47 -3.18 1.35 -10.78
C PRO A 47 -4.71 1.36 -10.82
N ASP A 48 -5.32 0.28 -11.31
CA ASP A 48 -6.76 0.12 -11.48
C ASP A 48 -7.48 -0.44 -10.24
N GLY A 49 -6.72 -0.87 -9.22
CA GLY A 49 -7.25 -1.39 -7.97
C GLY A 49 -6.51 -2.61 -7.46
N ILE A 50 -6.29 -2.67 -6.15
CA ILE A 50 -5.58 -3.77 -5.49
C ILE A 50 -6.52 -4.99 -5.39
N PRO A 51 -6.12 -6.18 -5.85
CA PRO A 51 -6.88 -7.41 -5.65
C PRO A 51 -7.16 -7.67 -4.17
N ASP A 52 -8.39 -8.09 -3.84
CA ASP A 52 -8.80 -8.32 -2.46
C ASP A 52 -7.97 -9.40 -1.76
N GLU A 53 -7.55 -10.45 -2.47
CA GLU A 53 -6.69 -11.49 -1.91
C GLU A 53 -5.29 -11.00 -1.54
N ILE A 54 -4.76 -9.98 -2.24
CA ILE A 54 -3.50 -9.33 -1.87
C ILE A 54 -3.74 -8.38 -0.69
N PHE A 55 -4.82 -7.59 -0.74
CA PHE A 55 -5.10 -6.60 0.30
C PHE A 55 -5.48 -7.24 1.64
N ASN A 56 -6.21 -8.35 1.61
CA ASN A 56 -6.63 -9.11 2.80
C ASN A 56 -5.58 -10.15 3.22
N ASN A 57 -4.34 -10.08 2.71
CA ASN A 57 -3.23 -10.99 3.01
C ASN A 57 -3.52 -12.49 2.77
N SER A 58 -4.49 -12.84 1.92
CA SER A 58 -4.68 -14.23 1.48
C SER A 58 -3.49 -14.70 0.65
N ILE A 59 -2.86 -13.77 -0.08
CA ILE A 59 -1.62 -13.99 -0.84
C ILE A 59 -0.58 -12.97 -0.42
N GLN A 60 0.65 -13.42 -0.17
CA GLN A 60 1.79 -12.52 0.03
C GLN A 60 2.25 -11.97 -1.31
N HIS A 61 2.37 -10.64 -1.42
CA HIS A 61 2.77 -10.00 -2.68
C HIS A 61 4.31 -9.98 -2.88
N ASN A 62 4.98 -11.10 -2.56
CA ASN A 62 6.44 -11.26 -2.72
C ASN A 62 6.82 -12.07 -3.97
N GLN A 63 5.83 -12.66 -4.65
CA GLN A 63 5.97 -13.38 -5.91
C GLN A 63 5.30 -12.59 -7.04
N PRO A 64 5.65 -12.84 -8.32
CA PRO A 64 4.94 -12.26 -9.45
C PRO A 64 3.44 -12.56 -9.37
N TYR A 65 2.62 -11.56 -9.64
CA TYR A 65 1.16 -11.70 -9.62
C TYR A 65 0.54 -11.05 -10.87
N PRO A 66 -0.54 -11.62 -11.47
CA PRO A 66 -1.17 -11.06 -12.65
C PRO A 66 -1.54 -9.57 -12.49
N GLY A 67 -1.01 -8.73 -13.37
CA GLY A 67 -1.31 -7.28 -13.38
C GLY A 67 -0.50 -6.44 -12.39
N ASP A 68 0.51 -6.99 -11.72
CA ASP A 68 1.36 -6.27 -10.75
C ASP A 68 2.37 -5.28 -11.37
N ASN A 69 2.41 -5.19 -12.70
CA ASN A 69 3.35 -4.37 -13.48
C ASN A 69 4.82 -4.64 -13.13
N GLY A 70 5.14 -5.86 -12.69
CA GLY A 70 6.49 -6.26 -12.25
C GLY A 70 6.91 -5.68 -10.90
N ILE A 71 6.02 -4.97 -10.20
CA ILE A 71 6.28 -4.35 -8.90
C ILE A 71 5.78 -5.28 -7.80
N ARG A 72 6.66 -5.64 -6.88
CA ARG A 72 6.36 -6.53 -5.76
C ARG A 72 6.43 -5.78 -4.43
N PHE A 73 6.11 -6.47 -3.35
CA PHE A 73 6.26 -5.94 -2.00
C PHE A 73 7.69 -5.50 -1.73
N GLU A 74 7.82 -4.27 -1.23
CA GLU A 74 9.05 -3.76 -0.63
C GLU A 74 8.68 -2.94 0.60
N LYS A 75 9.31 -3.25 1.73
CA LYS A 75 9.01 -2.60 3.01
C LYS A 75 9.38 -1.12 2.94
N TYR A 76 8.46 -0.26 3.36
CA TYR A 76 8.74 1.16 3.56
C TYR A 76 9.65 1.33 4.78
N ILE A 77 10.77 2.03 4.59
CA ILE A 77 11.69 2.41 5.65
C ILE A 77 11.59 3.94 5.80
N SER A 78 11.22 4.42 6.99
CA SER A 78 11.11 5.85 7.23
C SER A 78 12.50 6.50 7.14
N PRO A 79 12.63 7.64 6.43
CA PRO A 79 13.90 8.37 6.39
C PRO A 79 14.30 8.98 7.76
N PHE A 80 13.41 8.91 8.76
CA PHE A 80 13.59 9.46 10.09
C PHE A 80 13.91 8.40 11.17
N GLU A 81 13.94 7.12 10.82
CA GLU A 81 14.23 6.01 11.75
C GLU A 81 15.73 5.65 11.82
N LYS A 82 16.63 6.65 11.78
CA LYS A 82 18.07 6.45 12.00
C LYS A 82 18.51 6.90 13.39
#